data_AF-A0A6P9ECT7-F1
#
_entry.id   AF-A0A6P9ECT7-F1
#
_cell.length_a   1.000
_cell.length_b   1.000
_cell.length_c   1.000
_cell.angle_alpha   90.00
_cell.angle_beta   90.00
_cell.angle_gamma   90.00
#
_symmetry.space_group_name_H-M   'P 1'
#
loop_
_entity.id
_entity.type
_entity.pdbx_description
1 polymer ?
#
loop_
_entity_poly.entity_id
_entity_poly.type
_entity_poly.pdbx_seq_one_letter_code
_entity_poly.pdbx_strand_id
1 'polypeptide(L)'
;MSVIPLVVNQALVISIVTSPKKMMFAVQLTSLSVNLVHLTSWSIMLVCQVHRVCSSCLDIRSAYISEFEKLFDVNVKGVFLGMKHAARIMIPLKKGSIISLRSVASALGGLGSHAYAGSKHAILGLTKNVGTELGLHGIRVDCVSPYAILTGLALTHLLEEERTKDAMAGFRDFTGRNANLQGVELTTTDVANDVLFLASDEARYVSGANLKVDGGFTCSNHSLRVCR
;
A
#
# COMPACT_ATOMS: atom_id res chain seq x y z
N MET A 1 -23.39 17.34 8.00
CA MET A 1 -22.86 16.36 7.03
C MET A 1 -22.29 17.14 5.86
N SER A 2 -20.98 17.19 5.73
CA SER A 2 -20.33 17.75 4.54
C SER A 2 -19.35 16.70 4.05
N VAL A 3 -19.83 15.83 3.16
CA VAL A 3 -18.97 15.04 2.29
C VAL A 3 -18.46 16.03 1.26
N ILE A 4 -17.15 16.27 1.18
CA ILE A 4 -16.56 16.98 0.05
C ILE A 4 -16.02 15.89 -0.88
N PRO A 5 -16.79 15.44 -1.89
CA PRO A 5 -16.28 14.51 -2.86
C PRO A 5 -15.29 15.25 -3.78
N LEU A 6 -14.00 14.97 -3.65
CA LEU A 6 -13.03 15.31 -4.70
C LEU A 6 -13.10 14.21 -5.76
N VAL A 7 -14.04 14.37 -6.69
CA VAL A 7 -14.14 13.53 -7.88
C VAL A 7 -13.00 13.93 -8.81
N VAL A 8 -11.92 13.14 -8.82
CA VAL A 8 -10.94 13.15 -9.91
C VAL A 8 -11.17 11.88 -10.72
N ASN A 9 -11.62 12.07 -11.96
CA ASN A 9 -11.98 11.05 -12.95
C ASN A 9 -11.38 9.64 -12.72
N GLN A 10 -12.26 8.68 -12.38
CA GLN A 10 -12.00 7.23 -12.38
C GLN A 10 -10.74 6.74 -11.60
N ALA A 11 -10.32 7.46 -10.57
CA ALA A 11 -9.30 7.00 -9.62
C ALA A 11 -9.84 7.00 -8.18
N LEU A 12 -9.52 5.92 -7.47
CA LEU A 12 -9.92 5.55 -6.12
C LEU A 12 -9.89 6.73 -5.10
N VAL A 13 -10.94 6.79 -4.28
CA VAL A 13 -11.28 7.88 -3.34
C VAL A 13 -10.29 7.98 -2.16
N ILE A 14 -9.76 9.18 -1.91
CA ILE A 14 -9.11 9.56 -0.64
C ILE A 14 -10.23 9.87 0.36
N SER A 15 -10.47 8.98 1.32
CA SER A 15 -11.49 9.18 2.37
C SER A 15 -10.88 9.84 3.60
N ILE A 16 -11.06 11.16 3.74
CA ILE A 16 -10.93 11.86 5.02
C ILE A 16 -12.34 11.95 5.62
N VAL A 17 -12.65 11.12 6.60
CA VAL A 17 -13.93 11.16 7.32
C VAL A 17 -13.75 11.99 8.59
N THR A 18 -14.33 13.18 8.64
CA THR A 18 -14.40 13.99 9.87
C THR A 18 -15.83 14.05 10.39
N SER A 19 -16.06 13.64 11.63
CA SER A 19 -17.32 13.85 12.37
C SER A 19 -17.02 14.35 13.79
N PRO A 20 -17.77 15.35 14.32
CA PRO A 20 -17.44 16.02 15.57
C PRO A 20 -17.47 15.17 16.84
N LYS A 21 -18.02 13.94 16.81
CA LYS A 21 -18.24 13.13 18.03
C LYS A 21 -17.95 11.62 17.95
N LYS A 22 -17.42 11.10 16.83
CA LYS A 22 -16.96 9.71 16.64
C LYS A 22 -16.32 9.63 15.24
N MET A 23 -15.02 9.37 15.15
CA MET A 23 -14.30 9.30 13.87
C MET A 23 -14.11 7.83 13.46
N MET A 24 -14.81 7.44 12.39
CA MET A 24 -14.75 6.13 11.74
C MET A 24 -13.84 6.24 10.52
N PHE A 25 -12.92 5.28 10.35
CA PHE A 25 -12.11 5.15 9.15
C PHE A 25 -12.90 4.37 8.08
N ALA A 26 -12.98 4.92 6.86
CA ALA A 26 -13.47 4.21 5.69
C ALA A 26 -12.28 3.93 4.75
N VAL A 27 -11.72 2.72 4.85
CA VAL A 27 -10.79 2.19 3.84
C VAL A 27 -11.65 1.76 2.64
N GLN A 28 -11.69 2.56 1.58
CA GLN A 28 -12.39 2.18 0.36
C GLN A 28 -11.49 1.26 -0.47
N LEU A 29 -11.47 -0.03 -0.11
CA LEU A 29 -11.12 -1.10 -1.03
C LEU A 29 -12.36 -1.35 -1.89
N THR A 30 -12.25 -1.12 -3.21
CA THR A 30 -13.32 -1.48 -4.14
C THR A 30 -13.67 -2.96 -3.93
N SER A 31 -14.91 -3.17 -3.50
CA SER A 31 -15.59 -4.43 -3.18
C SER A 31 -14.87 -5.34 -2.16
N LEU A 32 -15.09 -5.11 -0.86
CA LEU A 32 -15.45 -6.11 0.16
C LEU A 32 -15.35 -5.47 1.55
N SER A 33 -16.48 -5.41 2.25
CA SER A 33 -16.70 -5.20 3.69
C SER A 33 -15.73 -4.29 4.46
N VAL A 34 -16.24 -3.10 4.83
CA VAL A 34 -15.58 -2.16 5.74
C VAL A 34 -15.60 -2.71 7.17
N ASN A 35 -14.45 -3.13 7.69
CA ASN A 35 -14.28 -3.27 9.14
C ASN A 35 -13.88 -1.91 9.73
N LEU A 36 -14.77 -1.38 10.55
CA LEU A 36 -14.62 -0.08 11.22
C LEU A 36 -13.63 -0.20 12.36
N VAL A 37 -12.38 0.21 12.14
CA VAL A 37 -11.41 0.37 13.22
C VAL A 37 -11.55 1.79 13.79
N HIS A 38 -11.91 1.86 15.06
CA HIS A 38 -12.13 3.08 15.82
C HIS A 38 -10.77 3.72 16.15
N LEU A 39 -10.39 4.80 15.47
CA LEU A 39 -9.17 5.56 15.76
C LEU A 39 -9.59 7.00 16.06
N THR A 40 -9.50 7.37 17.34
CA THR A 40 -10.14 8.55 17.95
C THR A 40 -9.31 9.83 17.85
N SER A 41 -8.30 9.92 16.98
CA SER A 41 -7.41 11.08 16.95
C SER A 41 -7.09 11.54 15.52
N TRP A 42 -7.10 12.86 15.33
CA TRP A 42 -6.74 13.62 14.12
C TRP A 42 -5.28 13.43 13.66
N SER A 43 -4.59 12.40 14.15
CA SER A 43 -3.14 12.21 14.07
C SER A 43 -2.71 11.25 12.95
N ILE A 44 -3.63 10.65 12.18
CA ILE A 44 -3.29 9.54 11.26
C ILE A 44 -3.84 9.81 9.87
N MET A 45 -2.98 9.74 8.86
CA MET A 45 -3.39 9.74 7.46
C MET A 45 -2.82 8.52 6.75
N LEU A 46 -3.73 7.67 6.26
CA LEU A 46 -3.39 6.52 5.42
C LEU A 46 -3.57 6.90 3.95
N VAL A 47 -2.50 6.81 3.17
CA VAL A 47 -2.53 7.00 1.72
C VAL A 47 -2.51 5.62 1.06
N CYS A 48 -3.70 5.05 0.90
CA CYS A 48 -3.91 3.79 0.17
C CYS A 48 -4.14 4.09 -1.30
N GLN A 49 -3.17 3.75 -2.16
CA GLN A 49 -3.38 3.75 -3.60
C GLN A 49 -2.94 2.42 -4.20
N VAL A 50 -3.93 1.62 -4.56
CA VAL A 50 -3.75 0.38 -5.32
C VAL A 50 -4.50 0.55 -6.62
N HIS A 51 -3.77 0.90 -7.68
CA HIS A 51 -4.32 0.79 -9.02
C HIS A 51 -4.18 -0.64 -9.53
N ARG A 52 -5.08 -1.00 -10.45
CA ARG A 52 -5.02 -2.22 -11.26
C ARG A 52 -3.60 -2.37 -11.80
N VAL A 53 -2.94 -3.48 -11.48
CA VAL A 53 -1.69 -3.84 -12.15
C VAL A 53 -2.12 -4.14 -13.59
N CYS A 54 -1.78 -3.25 -14.52
CA CYS A 54 -2.09 -3.48 -15.93
C CYS A 54 -1.15 -4.59 -16.43
N SER A 55 -1.73 -5.74 -16.76
CA SER A 55 -1.08 -6.80 -17.53
C SER A 55 -1.01 -6.35 -18.98
N SER A 56 0.18 -6.05 -19.49
CA SER A 56 0.41 -6.15 -20.95
C SER A 56 1.86 -5.98 -21.38
N CYS A 57 2.73 -5.29 -20.63
CA CYS A 57 4.06 -4.98 -21.17
C CYS A 57 5.23 -5.39 -20.26
N LEU A 58 5.64 -6.65 -20.37
CA LEU A 58 6.92 -7.13 -19.82
C LEU A 58 8.11 -6.77 -20.72
N ASP A 59 7.88 -6.62 -22.03
CA ASP A 59 8.92 -6.15 -22.97
C ASP A 59 9.02 -4.61 -22.90
N ILE A 60 10.20 -4.10 -22.56
CA ILE A 60 10.44 -2.65 -22.49
C ILE A 60 10.29 -1.96 -23.85
N ARG A 61 10.52 -2.67 -24.96
CA ARG A 61 10.49 -2.12 -26.32
C ARG A 61 9.09 -1.76 -26.80
N SER A 62 8.07 -2.43 -26.26
CA SER A 62 6.66 -2.20 -26.60
C SER A 62 5.93 -1.37 -25.54
N ALA A 63 6.64 -0.78 -24.58
CA ALA A 63 6.02 -0.05 -23.48
C ALA A 63 5.38 1.25 -23.96
N TYR A 64 4.09 1.40 -23.68
CA TYR A 64 3.37 2.64 -23.97
C TYR A 64 3.63 3.68 -22.88
N ILE A 65 4.12 4.85 -23.28
CA ILE A 65 4.37 5.98 -22.37
C ILE A 65 3.09 6.37 -21.61
N SER A 66 1.93 6.33 -22.26
CA SER A 66 0.64 6.67 -21.63
C SER A 66 0.28 5.75 -20.46
N GLU A 67 0.61 4.45 -20.53
CA GLU A 67 0.41 3.52 -19.42
C GLU A 67 1.38 3.80 -18.26
N PHE A 68 2.63 4.15 -18.59
CA PHE A 68 3.62 4.56 -17.62
C PHE A 68 3.19 5.83 -16.87
N GLU A 69 2.82 6.87 -17.61
CA GLU A 69 2.36 8.15 -17.05
C GLU A 69 1.13 7.95 -16.17
N LYS A 70 0.14 7.18 -16.63
CA LYS A 70 -1.05 6.87 -15.85
C LYS A 70 -0.72 6.22 -14.50
N LEU A 71 0.20 5.25 -14.49
CA LEU A 71 0.61 4.59 -13.24
C LEU A 71 1.37 5.53 -12.30
N PHE A 72 2.21 6.43 -12.83
CA PHE A 72 2.91 7.42 -12.02
C PHE A 72 1.96 8.50 -11.48
N ASP A 73 1.01 8.97 -12.29
CA ASP A 73 -0.01 9.92 -11.88
C ASP A 73 -0.87 9.37 -10.74
N VAL A 74 -1.24 8.10 -10.81
CA VAL A 74 -2.01 7.46 -9.75
C VAL A 74 -1.13 7.16 -8.54
N ASN A 75 -0.06 6.37 -8.68
CA ASN A 75 0.68 5.85 -7.53
C ASN A 75 1.64 6.86 -6.89
N VAL A 76 2.27 7.75 -7.67
CA VAL A 76 3.32 8.65 -7.17
C VAL A 76 2.74 10.02 -6.90
N LYS A 77 2.10 10.64 -7.89
CA LYS A 77 1.51 11.97 -7.72
C LYS A 77 0.34 11.95 -6.75
N GLY A 78 -0.48 10.92 -6.75
CA GLY A 78 -1.51 10.71 -5.73
C GLY A 78 -0.94 10.67 -4.31
N VAL A 79 0.14 9.91 -4.10
CA VAL A 79 0.83 9.83 -2.80
C VAL A 79 1.45 11.16 -2.39
N PHE A 80 2.15 11.82 -3.31
CA PHE A 80 2.75 13.13 -3.08
C PHE A 80 1.70 14.18 -2.67
N LEU A 81 0.57 14.23 -3.38
CA LEU A 81 -0.53 15.15 -3.05
C LEU A 81 -1.13 14.81 -1.69
N GLY A 82 -1.33 13.52 -1.40
CA GLY A 82 -1.75 13.06 -0.07
C GLY A 82 -0.83 13.60 1.03
N MET A 83 0.47 13.32 0.93
CA MET A 83 1.47 13.81 1.89
C MET A 83 1.43 15.35 2.03
N LYS A 84 1.38 16.08 0.93
CA LYS A 84 1.31 17.55 0.91
C LYS A 84 0.10 18.08 1.68
N HIS A 85 -1.07 17.50 1.47
CA HIS A 85 -2.30 17.94 2.14
C HIS A 85 -2.35 17.50 3.60
N ALA A 86 -1.83 16.31 3.92
CA ALA A 86 -1.66 15.82 5.29
C ALA A 86 -0.78 16.77 6.12
N ALA A 87 0.39 17.11 5.57
CA ALA A 87 1.38 17.97 6.21
C ALA A 87 0.78 19.33 6.62
N ARG A 88 -0.05 19.94 5.76
CA ARG A 88 -0.72 21.21 6.07
C ARG A 88 -1.58 21.17 7.33
N ILE A 89 -2.21 20.03 7.61
CA ILE A 89 -3.07 19.84 8.78
C ILE A 89 -2.24 19.42 10.00
N MET A 90 -1.25 18.55 9.81
CA MET A 90 -0.48 17.96 10.90
C MET A 90 0.61 18.88 11.46
N ILE A 91 1.23 19.73 10.62
CA ILE A 91 2.32 20.64 11.05
C ILE A 91 1.87 21.58 12.17
N PRO A 92 0.72 22.30 12.08
CA PRO A 92 0.22 23.13 13.17
C PRO A 92 -0.06 22.34 14.46
N LEU A 93 -0.47 21.08 14.33
CA LEU A 93 -0.76 20.19 15.46
C LEU A 93 0.48 19.58 16.10
N LYS A 94 1.65 19.67 15.42
CA LYS A 94 2.92 19.06 15.83
C LYS A 94 2.84 17.57 16.16
N LYS A 95 1.91 16.86 15.53
CA LYS A 95 1.66 15.43 15.74
C LYS A 95 1.05 14.85 14.48
N GLY A 96 1.57 13.71 14.05
CA GLY A 96 1.01 12.98 12.93
C GLY A 96 1.74 11.68 12.60
N SER A 97 1.05 10.80 11.87
CA SER A 97 1.61 9.63 11.21
C SER A 97 1.02 9.54 9.81
N ILE A 98 1.88 9.51 8.80
CA ILE A 98 1.52 9.35 7.39
C ILE A 98 2.04 7.98 6.94
N ILE A 99 1.13 7.12 6.47
CA ILE A 99 1.47 5.76 6.06
C ILE A 99 1.06 5.57 4.61
N SER A 100 1.99 5.13 3.76
CA SER A 100 1.73 4.88 2.34
C SER A 100 1.82 3.39 1.99
N LEU A 101 0.99 2.93 1.05
CA LEU A 101 1.08 1.56 0.53
C LEU A 101 2.09 1.43 -0.61
N ARG A 102 3.15 0.67 -0.33
CA ARG A 102 4.17 0.24 -1.27
C ARG A 102 3.87 -1.21 -1.74
N SER A 103 4.88 -1.99 -2.09
CA SER A 103 4.79 -3.36 -2.60
C SER A 103 6.17 -4.00 -2.61
N VAL A 104 6.25 -5.30 -2.31
CA VAL A 104 7.50 -6.07 -2.47
C VAL A 104 7.98 -6.17 -3.92
N ALA A 105 7.11 -5.90 -4.91
CA ALA A 105 7.49 -5.79 -6.32
C ALA A 105 8.44 -4.63 -6.63
N SER A 106 8.71 -3.80 -5.63
CA SER A 106 9.74 -2.77 -5.68
C SER A 106 10.93 -3.07 -4.77
N ALA A 107 10.98 -4.25 -4.15
CA ALA A 107 12.17 -4.78 -3.49
C ALA A 107 12.85 -5.84 -4.36
N LEU A 108 12.06 -6.57 -5.15
CA LEU A 108 12.50 -7.57 -6.10
C LEU A 108 11.99 -7.22 -7.50
N GLY A 109 12.78 -7.52 -8.53
CA GLY A 109 12.36 -7.40 -9.93
C GLY A 109 11.45 -8.57 -10.35
N GLY A 110 10.65 -8.34 -11.40
CA GLY A 110 9.86 -9.41 -12.04
C GLY A 110 8.49 -9.71 -11.44
N LEU A 111 8.04 -8.93 -10.45
CA LEU A 111 6.75 -9.12 -9.76
C LEU A 111 5.64 -8.17 -10.25
N GLY A 112 5.87 -7.45 -11.34
CA GLY A 112 4.92 -6.51 -11.93
C GLY A 112 5.49 -5.81 -13.17
N SER A 113 4.69 -4.94 -13.79
CA SER A 113 5.15 -4.14 -14.94
C SER A 113 6.25 -3.15 -14.55
N HIS A 114 7.07 -2.73 -15.52
CA HIS A 114 8.16 -1.76 -15.32
C HIS A 114 7.67 -0.47 -14.66
N ALA A 115 6.54 0.07 -15.15
CA ALA A 115 5.91 1.27 -14.60
C ALA A 115 5.40 1.06 -13.17
N TYR A 116 4.79 -0.09 -12.86
CA TYR A 116 4.32 -0.40 -11.52
C TYR A 116 5.50 -0.49 -10.54
N ALA A 117 6.52 -1.28 -10.87
CA ALA A 117 7.72 -1.42 -10.05
C ALA A 117 8.42 -0.08 -9.81
N GLY A 118 8.60 0.73 -10.86
CA GLY A 118 9.18 2.07 -10.76
C GLY A 118 8.35 3.00 -9.87
N SER A 119 7.03 3.03 -10.06
CA SER A 119 6.13 3.87 -9.24
C SER A 119 6.17 3.49 -7.76
N LYS A 120 6.23 2.19 -7.44
CA LYS A 120 6.32 1.71 -6.05
C LYS A 120 7.72 1.92 -5.43
N HIS A 121 8.79 1.99 -6.22
CA HIS A 121 10.09 2.47 -5.74
C HIS A 121 10.04 3.96 -5.38
N ALA A 122 9.39 4.78 -6.19
CA ALA A 122 9.28 6.22 -5.97
C ALA A 122 8.61 6.56 -4.62
N ILE A 123 7.64 5.75 -4.18
CA ILE A 123 6.98 5.90 -2.87
C ILE A 123 8.01 5.85 -1.72
N LEU A 124 9.00 4.95 -1.77
CA LEU A 124 10.04 4.90 -0.73
C LEU A 124 10.87 6.18 -0.69
N GLY A 125 11.22 6.70 -1.87
CA GLY A 125 11.93 7.98 -1.99
C GLY A 125 11.13 9.11 -1.37
N LEU A 126 9.83 9.20 -1.66
CA LEU A 126 8.93 10.17 -1.06
C LEU A 126 8.84 9.99 0.46
N THR A 127 8.59 8.77 0.95
CA THR A 127 8.50 8.46 2.38
C THR A 127 9.73 8.93 3.14
N LYS A 128 10.94 8.65 2.63
CA LYS A 128 12.18 9.08 3.28
C LYS A 128 12.35 10.60 3.29
N ASN A 129 12.20 11.25 2.12
CA ASN A 129 12.41 12.70 2.02
C ASN A 129 11.38 13.49 2.83
N VAL A 130 10.10 13.15 2.69
CA VAL A 130 9.02 13.81 3.45
C VAL A 130 9.13 13.48 4.93
N GLY A 131 9.53 12.26 5.30
CA GLY A 131 9.79 11.89 6.69
C GLY A 131 10.91 12.71 7.34
N THR A 132 11.98 13.00 6.61
CA THR A 132 13.06 13.87 7.09
C THR A 132 12.58 15.30 7.33
N GLU A 133 11.79 15.87 6.41
CA GLU A 133 11.23 17.22 6.55
C GLU A 133 10.23 17.30 7.72
N LEU A 134 9.23 16.40 7.72
CA LEU A 134 8.12 16.45 8.67
C LEU A 134 8.50 15.98 10.08
N GLY A 135 9.64 15.30 10.24
CA GLY A 135 10.18 14.91 11.54
C GLY A 135 10.43 16.10 12.47
N LEU A 136 10.82 17.26 11.93
CA LEU A 136 10.97 18.52 12.69
C LEU A 136 9.66 19.00 13.32
N HIS A 137 8.54 18.52 12.80
CA HIS A 137 7.19 18.87 13.26
C HIS A 137 6.53 17.74 14.06
N GLY A 138 7.27 16.72 14.50
CA GLY A 138 6.71 15.61 15.29
C GLY A 138 5.79 14.69 14.49
N ILE A 139 5.97 14.64 13.16
CA ILE A 139 5.18 13.81 12.25
C ILE A 139 6.06 12.68 11.73
N ARG A 140 5.54 11.46 11.77
CA ARG A 140 6.20 10.25 11.26
C ARG A 140 5.69 9.96 9.86
N VAL A 141 6.56 9.46 8.98
CA VAL A 141 6.19 9.11 7.61
C VAL A 141 6.80 7.76 7.27
N ASP A 142 5.95 6.77 7.06
CA ASP A 142 6.36 5.39 6.83
C ASP A 142 5.63 4.79 5.63
N CYS A 143 6.08 3.62 5.17
CA CYS A 143 5.39 2.85 4.17
C CYS A 143 5.35 1.36 4.53
N VAL A 144 4.32 0.69 4.01
CA VAL A 144 4.11 -0.76 4.19
C VAL A 144 4.24 -1.42 2.81
N SER A 145 5.01 -2.51 2.72
CA SER A 145 5.19 -3.32 1.51
C SER A 145 4.65 -4.73 1.72
N PRO A 146 3.36 -4.96 1.42
CA PRO A 146 2.81 -6.31 1.44
C PRO A 146 3.36 -7.17 0.30
N TYR A 147 3.43 -8.48 0.56
CA TYR A 147 3.52 -9.51 -0.47
C TYR A 147 2.15 -9.77 -1.12
N ALA A 148 2.06 -10.83 -1.90
CA ALA A 148 0.90 -11.23 -2.66
C ALA A 148 -0.23 -11.68 -1.70
N ILE A 149 -1.23 -10.81 -1.54
CA ILE A 149 -2.46 -11.10 -0.78
C ILE A 149 -3.55 -11.47 -1.77
N LEU A 150 -4.27 -12.54 -1.44
CA LEU A 150 -5.43 -12.96 -2.21
C LEU A 150 -6.57 -11.96 -2.03
N THR A 151 -6.65 -11.00 -2.95
CA THR A 151 -7.68 -9.96 -2.99
C THR A 151 -8.32 -9.95 -4.38
N GLY A 152 -9.49 -9.32 -4.52
CA GLY A 152 -10.11 -9.11 -5.83
C GLY A 152 -9.15 -8.47 -6.84
N LEU A 153 -8.21 -7.63 -6.37
CA LEU A 153 -7.14 -7.02 -7.18
C LEU A 153 -6.11 -8.03 -7.69
N ALA A 154 -5.64 -8.97 -6.86
CA ALA A 154 -4.77 -10.06 -7.33
C ALA A 154 -5.46 -10.92 -8.40
N LEU A 155 -6.78 -11.05 -8.31
CA LEU A 155 -7.62 -11.80 -9.24
C LEU A 155 -8.06 -10.98 -10.47
N THR A 156 -7.79 -9.67 -10.53
CA THR A 156 -8.10 -8.85 -11.71
C THR A 156 -7.25 -9.17 -12.93
N HIS A 157 -6.19 -9.97 -12.76
CA HIS A 157 -5.38 -10.53 -13.84
C HIS A 157 -5.97 -11.77 -14.48
N LEU A 158 -6.87 -12.46 -13.77
CA LEU A 158 -7.59 -13.62 -14.27
C LEU A 158 -8.94 -13.14 -14.81
N LEU A 159 -9.35 -13.72 -15.94
CA LEU A 159 -10.71 -13.54 -16.43
C LEU A 159 -11.70 -14.05 -15.37
N GLU A 160 -12.92 -13.51 -15.35
CA GLU A 160 -13.91 -13.88 -14.32
C GLU A 160 -14.22 -15.39 -14.32
N GLU A 161 -14.16 -16.00 -15.51
CA GLU A 161 -14.30 -17.44 -15.75
C GLU A 161 -13.12 -18.27 -15.22
N GLU A 162 -11.94 -17.65 -15.08
CA GLU A 162 -10.71 -18.28 -14.59
C GLU A 162 -10.53 -18.12 -13.07
N ARG A 163 -11.40 -17.36 -12.40
CA ARG A 163 -11.44 -17.21 -10.93
C ARG A 163 -12.07 -18.43 -10.25
N THR A 164 -11.58 -19.60 -10.58
CA THR A 164 -12.04 -20.88 -10.01
C THR A 164 -11.47 -21.09 -8.61
N LYS A 165 -12.08 -21.99 -7.84
CA LYS A 165 -11.53 -22.41 -6.53
C LYS A 165 -10.11 -22.96 -6.66
N ASP A 166 -9.80 -23.61 -7.78
CA ASP A 166 -8.48 -24.17 -8.06
C ASP A 166 -7.44 -23.09 -8.33
N ALA A 167 -7.80 -22.00 -9.04
CA ALA A 167 -6.92 -20.86 -9.23
C ALA A 167 -6.58 -20.16 -7.89
N MET A 168 -7.58 -20.04 -7.01
CA MET A 168 -7.40 -19.50 -5.66
C MET A 168 -6.47 -20.38 -4.82
N ALA A 169 -6.67 -21.70 -4.87
CA ALA A 169 -5.82 -22.66 -4.19
C ALA A 169 -4.38 -22.63 -4.74
N GLY A 170 -4.23 -22.57 -6.07
CA GLY A 170 -2.93 -22.45 -6.73
C GLY A 170 -2.19 -21.15 -6.37
N PHE A 171 -2.91 -20.04 -6.23
CA PHE A 171 -2.31 -18.79 -5.74
C PHE A 171 -1.83 -18.92 -4.30
N ARG A 172 -2.65 -19.46 -3.40
CA ARG A 172 -2.27 -19.66 -1.98
C ARG A 172 -1.08 -20.60 -1.85
N ASP A 173 -1.07 -21.67 -2.63
CA ASP A 173 0.04 -22.62 -2.66
C ASP A 173 1.32 -21.97 -3.22
N PHE A 174 1.21 -21.17 -4.29
CA PHE A 174 2.34 -20.39 -4.81
C PHE A 174 2.88 -19.40 -3.77
N THR A 175 2.03 -18.59 -3.13
CA THR A 175 2.49 -17.60 -2.17
C THR A 175 3.03 -18.25 -0.89
N GLY A 176 2.38 -19.30 -0.39
CA GLY A 176 2.81 -20.05 0.78
C GLY A 176 4.15 -20.75 0.59
N ARG A 177 4.37 -21.42 -0.55
CA ARG A 177 5.65 -22.11 -0.86
C ARG A 177 6.83 -21.17 -1.05
N ASN A 178 6.55 -19.92 -1.43
CA ASN A 178 7.58 -18.92 -1.69
C ASN A 178 7.83 -17.99 -0.48
N ALA A 179 6.89 -17.81 0.45
CA ALA A 179 7.22 -17.19 1.73
C ALA A 179 8.19 -18.08 2.53
N ASN A 180 9.02 -17.50 3.41
CA ASN A 180 9.85 -18.31 4.33
C ASN A 180 9.01 -18.81 5.51
N LEU A 181 8.09 -17.99 6.00
CA LEU A 181 7.20 -18.31 7.11
C LEU A 181 6.14 -19.32 6.66
N GLN A 182 6.38 -20.60 6.93
CA GLN A 182 5.48 -21.69 6.55
C GLN A 182 4.24 -21.76 7.45
N GLY A 183 3.10 -22.18 6.87
CA GLY A 183 1.85 -22.42 7.60
C GLY A 183 1.04 -21.16 7.95
N VAL A 184 1.51 -19.98 7.55
CA VAL A 184 0.82 -18.70 7.77
C VAL A 184 0.44 -18.10 6.43
N GLU A 185 -0.86 -17.89 6.20
CA GLU A 185 -1.36 -17.18 5.03
C GLU A 185 -1.39 -15.68 5.34
N LEU A 186 -0.78 -14.87 4.46
CA LEU A 186 -0.87 -13.41 4.56
C LEU A 186 -2.28 -12.94 4.18
N THR A 187 -2.94 -12.23 5.09
CA THR A 187 -4.29 -11.69 4.90
C THR A 187 -4.29 -10.17 4.86
N THR A 188 -5.43 -9.58 4.45
CA THR A 188 -5.64 -8.13 4.55
C THR A 188 -5.64 -7.64 6.00
N THR A 189 -6.02 -8.51 6.96
CA THR A 189 -6.03 -8.20 8.38
C THR A 189 -4.60 -8.00 8.90
N ASP A 190 -3.64 -8.80 8.44
CA ASP A 190 -2.24 -8.66 8.83
C ASP A 190 -1.67 -7.30 8.39
N VAL A 191 -1.93 -6.89 7.15
CA VAL A 191 -1.54 -5.56 6.67
C VAL A 191 -2.24 -4.45 7.43
N ALA A 192 -3.52 -4.61 7.77
CA ALA A 192 -4.24 -3.63 8.57
C ALA A 192 -3.66 -3.49 9.97
N ASN A 193 -3.23 -4.60 10.60
CA ASN A 193 -2.57 -4.62 11.89
C ASN A 193 -1.20 -3.91 11.83
N ASP A 194 -0.43 -4.11 10.77
CA ASP A 194 0.86 -3.44 10.60
C ASP A 194 0.71 -1.93 10.35
N VAL A 195 -0.30 -1.53 9.57
CA VAL A 195 -0.66 -0.12 9.41
C VAL A 195 -1.11 0.46 10.76
N LEU A 196 -1.90 -0.27 11.55
CA LEU A 196 -2.34 0.15 12.88
C LEU A 196 -1.15 0.31 13.83
N PHE A 197 -0.20 -0.63 13.83
CA PHE A 197 1.05 -0.54 14.58
C PHE A 197 1.80 0.76 14.23
N LEU A 198 2.06 1.00 12.94
CA LEU A 198 2.74 2.21 12.47
C LEU A 198 1.94 3.50 12.78
N ALA A 199 0.62 3.41 12.92
CA ALA A 199 -0.22 4.54 13.27
C ALA A 199 -0.27 4.80 14.79
N SER A 200 0.07 3.81 15.59
CA SER A 200 -0.01 3.86 17.06
C SER A 200 1.18 4.56 17.72
N ASP A 201 1.07 4.79 19.03
CA ASP A 201 2.17 5.31 19.85
C ASP A 201 3.27 4.27 20.10
N GLU A 202 3.02 2.98 19.85
CA GLU A 202 4.06 1.92 19.93
C GLU A 202 5.14 2.11 18.86
N ALA A 203 4.78 2.70 17.72
CA ALA A 203 5.70 3.07 16.66
C ALA A 203 6.26 4.50 16.81
N ARG A 204 6.23 5.11 18.01
CA ARG A 204 6.62 6.52 18.24
C ARG A 204 8.03 6.90 17.79
N TYR A 205 8.92 5.91 17.64
CA TYR A 205 10.31 6.12 17.20
C TYR A 205 10.61 5.49 15.83
N VAL A 206 9.57 5.11 15.07
CA VAL A 206 9.67 4.59 13.70
C VAL A 206 9.26 5.71 12.74
N SER A 207 10.20 6.15 11.89
CA SER A 207 9.95 7.12 10.82
C SER A 207 10.91 6.88 9.65
N GLY A 208 10.42 7.03 8.41
CA GLY A 208 11.16 6.74 7.18
C GLY A 208 11.27 5.25 6.87
N ALA A 209 10.52 4.40 7.57
CA ALA A 209 10.61 2.95 7.48
C ALA A 209 9.84 2.40 6.27
N ASN A 210 10.29 1.23 5.82
CA ASN A 210 9.55 0.37 4.91
C ASN A 210 9.28 -0.96 5.61
N LEU A 211 8.09 -1.10 6.20
CA LEU A 211 7.68 -2.33 6.86
C LEU A 211 7.23 -3.35 5.81
N LYS A 212 8.02 -4.41 5.64
CA LYS A 212 7.71 -5.50 4.71
C LYS A 212 6.81 -6.52 5.40
N VAL A 213 5.67 -6.82 4.77
CA VAL A 213 4.69 -7.80 5.25
C VAL A 213 4.68 -8.95 4.25
N ASP A 214 5.71 -9.78 4.32
CA ASP A 214 6.03 -10.72 3.24
C ASP A 214 6.43 -12.12 3.70
N GLY A 215 6.33 -12.42 5.00
CA GLY A 215 6.74 -13.71 5.54
C GLY A 215 8.20 -14.06 5.25
N GLY A 216 9.07 -13.07 5.03
CA GLY A 216 10.48 -13.27 4.69
C GLY A 216 10.76 -13.50 3.20
N PHE A 217 9.76 -13.43 2.31
CA PHE A 217 9.94 -13.64 0.87
C PHE A 217 11.06 -12.78 0.26
N THR A 218 11.24 -11.54 0.72
CA THR A 218 12.29 -10.67 0.16
C THR A 218 13.61 -10.68 0.91
N CYS A 219 13.74 -11.43 2.01
CA CYS A 219 14.99 -11.48 2.79
C CYS A 219 15.86 -12.71 2.49
N SER A 220 15.33 -13.70 1.78
CA SER A 220 16.04 -14.92 1.40
C SER A 220 16.18 -15.03 -0.11
N ASN A 221 17.26 -15.68 -0.55
CA ASN A 221 17.39 -16.15 -1.92
C ASN A 221 17.00 -17.63 -1.98
N HIS A 222 15.77 -17.90 -2.43
CA HIS A 222 15.22 -19.26 -2.52
C HIS A 222 15.98 -20.16 -3.51
N SER A 223 16.79 -19.61 -4.41
CA SER A 223 17.63 -20.39 -5.34
C SER A 223 18.83 -21.04 -4.65
N LEU A 224 19.30 -20.50 -3.53
CA LEU A 224 20.45 -21.05 -2.80
C LEU A 224 20.11 -22.30 -1.98
N ARG A 225 18.82 -22.56 -1.71
CA ARG A 225 18.31 -23.72 -0.96
C ARG A 225 19.03 -24.02 0.37
N VAL A 226 19.57 -22.99 1.04
CA VAL A 226 20.36 -23.14 2.28
C VAL A 226 19.53 -23.71 3.43
N CYS A 227 18.24 -23.34 3.51
CA CYS A 227 17.34 -23.70 4.61
C CYS A 227 16.07 -24.43 4.11
N ARG A 228 16.18 -25.29 3.09
CA ARG A 228 15.05 -26.01 2.48
C ARG A 228 15.23 -27.52 2.57
#